data_AF-A0A195CRX1-F1
#
_entry.id   AF-A0A195CRX1-F1
#
_cell.length_a   1.000
_cell.length_b   1.000
_cell.length_c   1.000
_cell.angle_alpha   90.00
_cell.angle_beta   90.00
_cell.angle_gamma   90.00
#
_symmetry.space_group_name_H-M   'P 1'
#
loop_
_entity.id
_entity.type
_entity.pdbx_description
1 polymer ?
#
loop_
_entity_poly.entity_id
_entity_poly.type
_entity_poly.pdbx_seq_one_letter_code
_entity_poly.pdbx_strand_id
1 'polypeptide(L)'
;MKSKCTRDDEALRIELATCFPFLFDLLEKNAKSRNDTNNKSIQCVIDDTDCIQYAHNQMKKDKTKTTVFIHGYQESIKVTPTYQDIVPAYCSQNNSVIAILDWTKLANSDLSLVSSQMTQIGQIIASTFNSLNDKGYEVAKWHLIGHSMGAHIAGCIGTYSLDPAGVIFFTDLYEDCVMNPKVAHFTDAFYTDRGTHATVKNVGNLNIYANFGTAPQPGCYSNNSSQIDVHECSHKKAMKWYADAVRNKTRYLATKCEDCLLHLRFKYCKDNDQIYLGPHVNTKK
;
A
#
# COMPACT_ATOMS: atom_id res chain seq x y z
N MET A 1 13.11 47.00 6.55
CA MET A 1 12.00 46.05 6.77
C MET A 1 11.32 45.76 5.44
N LYS A 2 11.47 44.53 4.95
CA LYS A 2 10.49 43.75 4.17
C LYS A 2 11.07 42.35 4.00
N SER A 3 10.48 41.40 4.71
CA SER A 3 10.94 40.03 4.88
C SER A 3 10.56 39.16 3.68
N LYS A 4 11.55 38.34 3.30
CA LYS A 4 11.56 37.13 2.48
C LYS A 4 10.21 36.42 2.29
N CYS A 5 9.91 36.08 1.04
CA CYS A 5 9.15 34.87 0.71
C CYS A 5 10.06 33.66 0.95
N THR A 6 9.67 32.74 1.83
CA THR A 6 10.25 31.39 1.94
C THR A 6 9.17 30.39 1.57
N ARG A 7 9.49 29.58 0.56
CA ARG A 7 8.70 28.49 0.00
C ARG A 7 9.18 27.21 0.70
N ASP A 8 8.53 26.85 1.80
CA ASP A 8 8.77 25.63 2.56
C ASP A 8 7.46 24.84 2.61
N ASP A 9 7.16 24.02 1.60
CA ASP A 9 5.96 23.15 1.62
C ASP A 9 6.20 21.78 0.95
N GLU A 10 5.77 20.74 1.69
CA GLU A 10 5.34 19.38 1.24
C GLU A 10 6.28 18.49 0.37
N ALA A 11 7.17 17.71 1.02
CA ALA A 11 7.93 16.65 0.36
C ALA A 11 7.46 15.24 0.80
N LEU A 12 7.00 14.44 -0.16
CA LEU A 12 6.69 13.00 -0.03
C LEU A 12 7.99 12.17 -0.14
N ARG A 13 8.13 11.07 0.62
CA ARG A 13 9.37 10.27 0.67
C ARG A 13 9.16 8.84 0.21
N ILE A 14 10.19 8.25 -0.39
CA ILE A 14 10.27 6.81 -0.65
C ILE A 14 11.41 6.24 0.18
N GLU A 15 11.10 5.21 0.97
CA GLU A 15 12.08 4.44 1.72
C GLU A 15 12.24 3.03 1.11
N LEU A 16 13.45 2.68 0.71
CA LEU A 16 13.79 1.35 0.21
C LEU A 16 14.46 0.55 1.34
N ALA A 17 13.80 -0.51 1.81
CA ALA A 17 14.25 -1.28 2.97
C ALA A 17 15.03 -2.55 2.57
N THR A 18 16.21 -2.75 3.17
CA THR A 18 16.95 -4.04 3.19
C THR A 18 16.50 -4.89 4.36
N CYS A 19 16.60 -6.19 4.19
CA CYS A 19 16.05 -7.18 5.10
C CYS A 19 16.90 -7.40 6.35
N PHE A 20 16.69 -6.56 7.38
CA PHE A 20 16.36 -6.91 8.78
C PHE A 20 16.16 -5.60 9.58
N PRO A 21 15.25 -5.54 10.58
CA PRO A 21 14.87 -4.29 11.25
C PRO A 21 15.77 -3.97 12.45
N PHE A 22 15.94 -2.69 12.82
CA PHE A 22 15.76 -2.20 14.20
C PHE A 22 15.60 -0.68 14.29
N LEU A 23 14.70 -0.29 15.21
CA LEU A 23 14.28 1.06 15.62
C LEU A 23 15.45 1.96 16.07
N PHE A 24 15.39 3.27 15.82
CA PHE A 24 15.09 4.24 16.88
C PHE A 24 14.64 5.61 16.34
N ASP A 25 13.87 6.27 17.18
CA ASP A 25 13.11 7.48 16.91
C ASP A 25 13.89 8.78 17.15
N LEU A 26 13.29 9.86 16.64
CA LEU A 26 13.41 11.30 16.92
C LEU A 26 14.75 11.92 17.39
N LEU A 27 15.04 13.06 16.74
CA LEU A 27 16.06 14.07 17.06
C LEU A 27 17.45 13.81 16.46
N GLU A 28 17.67 14.28 15.23
CA GLU A 28 18.85 15.13 15.00
C GLU A 28 18.72 15.99 13.74
N LYS A 29 18.94 17.29 13.92
CA LYS A 29 18.76 18.42 13.00
C LYS A 29 19.77 18.49 11.85
N ASN A 30 20.46 17.43 11.48
CA ASN A 30 21.53 17.51 10.47
C ASN A 30 21.38 16.41 9.43
N ALA A 31 20.62 16.72 8.37
CA ALA A 31 20.68 15.99 7.12
C ALA A 31 22.11 16.07 6.55
N LYS A 32 22.84 14.97 6.67
CA LYS A 32 24.03 14.66 5.86
C LYS A 32 23.82 13.26 5.30
N SER A 33 24.11 13.07 4.01
CA SER A 33 24.12 11.74 3.39
C SER A 33 25.05 10.84 4.22
N ARG A 34 24.47 9.92 5.00
CA ARG A 34 25.23 8.97 5.81
C ARG A 34 25.34 7.67 5.02
N ASN A 35 26.46 7.52 4.31
CA ASN A 35 26.95 6.21 3.90
C ASN A 35 27.53 5.54 5.15
N ASP A 36 26.71 4.73 5.82
CA ASP A 36 27.14 3.91 6.96
C ASP A 36 27.30 2.47 6.46
N THR A 37 28.52 1.96 6.54
CA THR A 37 28.98 0.68 5.96
C THR A 37 28.48 -0.57 6.69
N ASN A 38 27.23 -0.57 7.14
CA ASN A 38 26.51 -1.75 7.63
C ASN A 38 25.02 -1.63 7.25
N ASN A 39 24.66 -2.19 6.08
CA ASN A 39 23.30 -2.46 5.56
C ASN A 39 22.16 -1.57 6.10
N LYS A 40 22.05 -0.33 5.60
CA LYS A 40 21.00 0.64 5.94
C LYS A 40 19.93 0.75 4.84
N SER A 41 18.69 1.03 5.22
CA SER A 41 17.64 1.46 4.27
C SER A 41 18.09 2.74 3.55
N ILE A 42 17.71 2.89 2.29
CA ILE A 42 18.01 4.08 1.49
C ILE A 42 16.75 4.92 1.41
N GLN A 43 16.84 6.19 1.84
CA GLN A 43 15.73 7.13 1.82
C GLN A 43 15.94 8.16 0.71
N CYS A 44 14.91 8.32 -0.11
CA CYS A 44 14.89 9.28 -1.21
C CYS A 44 13.66 10.18 -1.09
N VAL A 45 13.78 11.41 -1.59
CA VAL A 45 12.61 12.27 -1.82
C VAL A 45 11.95 11.83 -3.13
N ILE A 46 10.62 11.95 -3.23
CA ILE A 46 9.86 11.43 -4.38
C ILE A 46 10.30 12.03 -5.73
N ASP A 47 10.79 13.26 -5.74
CA ASP A 47 11.22 13.98 -6.95
C ASP A 47 12.70 13.72 -7.31
N ASP A 48 13.47 13.17 -6.37
CA ASP A 48 14.86 12.77 -6.59
C ASP A 48 14.93 11.40 -7.27
N THR A 49 14.64 11.41 -8.57
CA THR A 49 14.66 10.19 -9.39
C THR A 49 16.05 9.54 -9.45
N ASP A 50 17.14 10.30 -9.32
CA ASP A 50 18.50 9.75 -9.35
C ASP A 50 18.81 8.97 -8.06
N CYS A 51 18.38 9.48 -6.90
CA CYS A 51 18.42 8.73 -5.64
C CYS A 51 17.61 7.43 -5.74
N ILE A 52 16.38 7.50 -6.26
CA ILE A 52 15.49 6.33 -6.36
C ILE A 52 16.13 5.25 -7.25
N GLN A 53 16.76 5.66 -8.36
CA GLN A 53 17.48 4.76 -9.25
C GLN A 53 18.68 4.10 -8.58
N TYR A 54 19.54 4.91 -7.94
CA TYR A 54 20.68 4.41 -7.21
C TYR A 54 20.23 3.36 -6.18
N ALA A 55 19.21 3.71 -5.39
CA ALA A 55 18.68 2.84 -4.37
C ALA A 55 18.09 1.55 -4.96
N HIS A 56 17.25 1.65 -6.00
CA HIS A 56 16.68 0.47 -6.66
C HIS A 56 17.75 -0.46 -7.23
N ASN A 57 18.78 0.09 -7.89
CA ASN A 57 19.87 -0.69 -8.48
C ASN A 57 20.72 -1.41 -7.41
N GLN A 58 21.01 -0.76 -6.28
CA GLN A 58 21.71 -1.42 -5.17
C GLN A 58 20.90 -2.58 -4.60
N MET A 59 19.58 -2.39 -4.50
CA MET A 59 18.66 -3.31 -3.85
C MET A 59 18.23 -4.48 -4.73
N LYS A 60 18.15 -4.26 -6.05
CA LYS A 60 17.59 -5.21 -7.01
C LYS A 60 18.55 -6.31 -7.46
N LYS A 61 19.87 -6.21 -7.20
CA LYS A 61 20.92 -7.09 -7.75
C LYS A 61 20.49 -8.54 -8.00
N ASP A 62 19.95 -9.22 -6.99
CA ASP A 62 19.53 -10.64 -7.08
C ASP A 62 17.99 -10.84 -7.00
N LYS A 63 17.21 -9.76 -7.14
CA LYS A 63 15.75 -9.74 -6.98
C LYS A 63 15.06 -9.55 -8.32
N THR A 64 14.02 -10.33 -8.57
CA THR A 64 13.31 -10.28 -9.86
C THR A 64 12.11 -9.34 -9.84
N LYS A 65 11.57 -9.01 -8.66
CA LYS A 65 10.34 -8.22 -8.50
C LYS A 65 10.56 -6.95 -7.69
N THR A 66 9.75 -5.94 -7.96
CA THR A 66 9.68 -4.70 -7.18
C THR A 66 8.26 -4.56 -6.64
N THR A 67 8.16 -4.43 -5.32
CA THR A 67 6.90 -4.18 -4.61
C THR A 67 6.97 -2.80 -3.97
N VAL A 68 5.92 -2.01 -4.08
CA VAL A 68 5.77 -0.71 -3.41
C VAL A 68 4.63 -0.81 -2.42
N PHE A 69 4.91 -0.60 -1.13
CA PHE A 69 3.91 -0.56 -0.08
C PHE A 69 3.54 0.90 0.25
N ILE A 70 2.25 1.18 0.36
CA ILE A 70 1.68 2.50 0.65
C ILE A 70 0.82 2.37 1.92
N HIS A 71 1.22 3.04 2.99
CA HIS A 71 0.50 2.99 4.27
C HIS A 71 -0.79 3.83 4.24
N GLY A 72 -1.61 3.72 5.28
CA GLY A 72 -2.88 4.41 5.44
C GLY A 72 -2.80 5.76 6.15
N TYR A 73 -3.98 6.38 6.30
CA TYR A 73 -4.21 7.57 7.13
C TYR A 73 -3.83 7.29 8.59
N GLN A 74 -3.18 8.25 9.25
CA GLN A 74 -2.66 8.13 10.62
C GLN A 74 -1.72 6.95 10.86
N GLU A 75 -1.16 6.35 9.80
CA GLU A 75 -0.09 5.36 9.89
C GLU A 75 1.27 6.01 9.63
N SER A 76 2.32 5.39 10.18
CA SER A 76 3.70 5.79 9.93
C SER A 76 4.62 4.58 9.91
N ILE A 77 5.75 4.72 9.22
CA ILE A 77 6.79 3.68 9.13
C ILE A 77 7.36 3.30 10.51
N LYS A 78 7.36 4.23 11.46
CA LYS A 78 8.01 4.05 12.76
C LYS A 78 7.14 3.36 13.80
N VAL A 79 5.81 3.58 13.74
CA VAL A 79 4.91 3.28 14.86
C VAL A 79 3.87 2.20 14.49
N THR A 80 3.60 1.99 13.21
CA THR A 80 2.43 1.19 12.81
C THR A 80 2.76 -0.30 12.62
N PRO A 81 1.98 -1.23 13.22
CA PRO A 81 2.15 -2.68 13.05
C PRO A 81 2.17 -3.15 11.59
N THR A 82 1.43 -2.46 10.73
CA THR A 82 1.31 -2.70 9.27
C THR A 82 2.68 -2.80 8.59
N TYR A 83 3.64 -1.94 8.96
CA TYR A 83 5.02 -1.97 8.45
C TYR A 83 5.81 -3.17 8.99
N GLN A 84 5.68 -3.44 10.29
CA GLN A 84 6.35 -4.55 10.98
C GLN A 84 5.89 -5.92 10.49
N ASP A 85 4.70 -6.00 9.89
CA ASP A 85 4.21 -7.22 9.26
C ASP A 85 4.72 -7.36 7.82
N ILE A 86 4.52 -6.34 6.97
CA ILE A 86 4.69 -6.49 5.51
C ILE A 86 6.16 -6.54 5.07
N VAL A 87 7.04 -5.73 5.67
CA VAL A 87 8.46 -5.68 5.28
C VAL A 87 9.16 -7.00 5.59
N PRO A 88 9.07 -7.55 6.82
CA PRO A 88 9.67 -8.85 7.11
C PRO A 88 9.09 -9.98 6.25
N ALA A 89 7.79 -9.91 5.90
CA ALA A 89 7.17 -10.91 5.04
C ALA A 89 7.79 -10.95 3.64
N TYR A 90 7.92 -9.80 2.96
CA TYR A 90 8.59 -9.75 1.66
C TYR A 90 10.07 -10.08 1.74
N CYS A 91 10.71 -9.69 2.83
CA CYS A 91 12.09 -10.02 3.09
C CYS A 91 12.35 -11.52 3.21
N SER A 92 11.43 -12.27 3.81
CA SER A 92 11.54 -13.73 3.93
C SER A 92 11.47 -14.48 2.58
N GLN A 93 10.86 -13.90 1.54
CA GLN A 93 10.66 -14.55 0.24
C GLN A 93 11.91 -14.54 -0.66
N ASN A 94 12.95 -13.79 -0.28
CA ASN A 94 14.21 -13.58 -1.01
C ASN A 94 14.08 -13.18 -2.51
N ASN A 95 12.90 -12.78 -3.00
CA ASN A 95 12.65 -12.61 -4.45
C ASN A 95 12.26 -11.18 -4.89
N SER A 96 11.86 -10.33 -3.94
CA SER A 96 11.40 -8.97 -4.23
C SER A 96 12.24 -7.93 -3.50
N VAL A 97 12.46 -6.78 -4.15
CA VAL A 97 12.73 -5.52 -3.46
C VAL A 97 11.41 -4.98 -2.92
N ILE A 98 11.40 -4.48 -1.69
CA ILE A 98 10.27 -3.75 -1.13
C ILE A 98 10.64 -2.27 -0.94
N ALA A 99 9.86 -1.40 -1.58
CA ALA A 99 9.87 0.04 -1.40
C ALA A 99 8.66 0.44 -0.56
N ILE A 100 8.80 1.49 0.22
CA ILE A 100 7.77 2.06 1.07
C ILE A 100 7.56 3.49 0.60
N LEU A 101 6.31 3.83 0.28
CA LEU A 101 5.91 5.20 0.05
C LEU A 101 5.51 5.82 1.39
N ASP A 102 6.39 6.66 1.93
CA ASP A 102 6.17 7.39 3.19
C ASP A 102 5.49 8.72 2.92
N TRP A 103 4.21 8.79 3.28
CA TRP A 103 3.41 10.00 3.24
C TRP A 103 2.94 10.42 4.64
N THR A 104 3.62 9.95 5.70
CA THR A 104 3.29 10.17 7.13
C THR A 104 2.96 11.63 7.45
N LYS A 105 3.69 12.59 6.86
CA LYS A 105 3.47 14.03 7.12
C LYS A 105 2.06 14.47 6.69
N LEU A 106 1.61 14.04 5.51
CA LEU A 106 0.26 14.33 5.02
C LEU A 106 -0.77 13.41 5.70
N ALA A 107 -0.45 12.13 5.89
CA ALA A 107 -1.34 11.15 6.52
C ALA A 107 -1.78 11.50 7.95
N ASN A 108 -1.00 12.32 8.67
CA ASN A 108 -1.32 12.79 10.02
C ASN A 108 -2.01 14.17 10.04
N SER A 109 -2.32 14.76 8.89
CA SER A 109 -3.08 16.00 8.79
C SER A 109 -4.59 15.74 8.90
N ASP A 110 -5.40 16.79 8.97
CA ASP A 110 -6.86 16.63 9.03
C ASP A 110 -7.41 15.84 7.84
N LEU A 111 -8.33 14.90 8.10
CA LEU A 111 -8.89 14.01 7.06
C LEU A 111 -9.48 14.77 5.86
N SER A 112 -10.09 15.94 6.08
CA SER A 112 -10.63 16.77 5.00
C SER A 112 -9.53 17.32 4.08
N LEU A 113 -8.40 17.75 4.66
CA LEU A 113 -7.24 18.20 3.91
C LEU A 113 -6.60 17.04 3.15
N VAL A 114 -6.44 15.90 3.81
CA VAL A 114 -5.87 14.71 3.15
C VAL A 114 -6.73 14.29 1.97
N SER A 115 -8.05 14.24 2.16
CA SER A 115 -8.99 13.84 1.11
C SER A 115 -8.98 14.80 -0.08
N SER A 116 -8.80 16.11 0.14
CA SER A 116 -8.72 17.09 -0.94
C SER A 116 -7.39 17.04 -1.70
N GLN A 117 -6.31 16.55 -1.07
CA GLN A 117 -4.98 16.44 -1.67
C GLN A 117 -4.72 15.09 -2.36
N MET A 118 -5.58 14.08 -2.21
CA MET A 118 -5.38 12.73 -2.78
C MET A 118 -5.00 12.73 -4.26
N THR A 119 -5.68 13.55 -5.06
CA THR A 119 -5.38 13.71 -6.50
C THR A 119 -3.97 14.20 -6.74
N GLN A 120 -3.56 15.24 -6.01
CA GLN A 120 -2.23 15.82 -6.14
C GLN A 120 -1.14 14.82 -5.70
N ILE A 121 -1.37 14.08 -4.61
CA ILE A 121 -0.47 13.03 -4.14
C ILE A 121 -0.27 11.98 -5.23
N GLY A 122 -1.36 11.48 -5.81
CA GLY A 122 -1.32 10.50 -6.91
C GLY A 122 -0.55 11.00 -8.13
N GLN A 123 -0.80 12.23 -8.57
CA GLN A 123 -0.13 12.84 -9.72
C GLN A 123 1.38 12.99 -9.51
N ILE A 124 1.81 13.44 -8.33
CA ILE A 124 3.24 13.60 -8.01
C ILE A 124 3.95 12.24 -8.12
N ILE A 125 3.37 11.20 -7.54
CA ILE A 125 3.97 9.86 -7.54
C ILE A 125 3.95 9.26 -8.95
N ALA A 126 2.85 9.40 -9.67
CA ALA A 126 2.74 8.93 -11.05
C ALA A 126 3.77 9.60 -11.96
N SER A 127 4.00 10.91 -11.80
CA SER A 127 5.04 11.65 -12.54
C SER A 127 6.44 11.08 -12.27
N THR A 128 6.76 10.78 -11.01
CA THR A 128 8.01 10.10 -10.65
C THR A 128 8.10 8.72 -11.28
N PHE A 129 7.02 7.94 -11.26
CA PHE A 129 6.97 6.60 -11.83
C PHE A 129 7.15 6.62 -13.36
N ASN A 130 6.53 7.58 -14.04
CA ASN A 130 6.71 7.81 -15.47
C ASN A 130 8.16 8.21 -15.79
N SER A 131 8.75 9.09 -14.97
CA SER A 131 10.17 9.47 -15.11
C SER A 131 11.12 8.28 -14.94
N LEU A 132 10.83 7.36 -14.01
CA LEU A 132 11.59 6.12 -13.85
C LEU A 132 11.40 5.19 -15.05
N ASN A 133 10.19 5.12 -15.59
CA ASN A 133 9.89 4.35 -16.80
C ASN A 133 10.65 4.88 -18.02
N ASP A 134 10.69 6.20 -18.22
CA ASP A 134 11.46 6.85 -19.29
C ASP A 134 12.96 6.59 -19.18
N LYS A 135 13.46 6.40 -17.96
CA LYS A 135 14.83 5.99 -17.69
C LYS A 135 15.06 4.46 -17.77
N GLY A 136 14.09 3.70 -18.30
CA GLY A 136 14.23 2.28 -18.63
C GLY A 136 13.80 1.29 -17.53
N TYR A 137 13.17 1.75 -16.45
CA TYR A 137 12.65 0.86 -15.41
C TYR A 137 11.26 0.34 -15.81
N GLU A 138 11.02 -0.97 -15.69
CA GLU A 138 9.72 -1.56 -16.02
C GLU A 138 8.69 -1.33 -14.91
N VAL A 139 8.29 -0.07 -14.69
CA VAL A 139 7.37 0.32 -13.60
C VAL A 139 5.99 -0.34 -13.75
N ALA A 140 5.55 -0.61 -14.99
CA ALA A 140 4.34 -1.38 -15.26
C ALA A 140 4.36 -2.82 -14.68
N LYS A 141 5.54 -3.36 -14.34
CA LYS A 141 5.69 -4.67 -13.67
C LYS A 141 5.78 -4.56 -12.14
N TRP A 142 5.77 -3.36 -11.58
CA TRP A 142 5.82 -3.16 -10.14
C TRP A 142 4.48 -3.51 -9.51
N HIS A 143 4.54 -4.10 -8.32
CA HIS A 143 3.35 -4.46 -7.55
C HIS A 143 3.11 -3.42 -6.46
N LEU A 144 1.99 -2.70 -6.53
CA LEU A 144 1.60 -1.72 -5.53
C LEU A 144 0.66 -2.37 -4.52
N ILE A 145 0.93 -2.17 -3.22
CA ILE A 145 0.13 -2.68 -2.11
C ILE A 145 -0.24 -1.49 -1.25
N GLY A 146 -1.53 -1.18 -1.16
CA GLY A 146 -2.01 -0.09 -0.32
C GLY A 146 -2.84 -0.60 0.85
N HIS A 147 -2.64 -0.03 2.04
CA HIS A 147 -3.52 -0.23 3.17
C HIS A 147 -4.41 1.00 3.37
N SER A 148 -5.71 0.80 3.63
CA SER A 148 -6.63 1.91 3.89
C SER A 148 -6.59 2.96 2.75
N MET A 149 -6.40 4.23 3.08
CA MET A 149 -6.20 5.33 2.12
C MET A 149 -5.05 5.10 1.13
N GLY A 150 -4.02 4.34 1.51
CA GLY A 150 -2.93 3.95 0.62
C GLY A 150 -3.37 3.10 -0.57
N ALA A 151 -4.47 2.34 -0.46
CA ALA A 151 -5.05 1.61 -1.59
C ALA A 151 -5.63 2.57 -2.64
N HIS A 152 -6.26 3.66 -2.19
CA HIS A 152 -6.75 4.70 -3.08
C HIS A 152 -5.61 5.50 -3.70
N ILE A 153 -4.52 5.77 -2.96
CA ILE A 153 -3.31 6.37 -3.53
C ILE A 153 -2.73 5.46 -4.62
N ALA A 154 -2.69 4.13 -4.42
CA ALA A 154 -2.27 3.18 -5.45
C ALA A 154 -3.13 3.28 -6.71
N GLY A 155 -4.46 3.39 -6.55
CA GLY A 155 -5.38 3.60 -7.66
C GLY A 155 -5.12 4.91 -8.40
N CYS A 156 -4.94 6.01 -7.68
CA CYS A 156 -4.57 7.29 -8.26
C CYS A 156 -3.26 7.22 -9.07
N ILE A 157 -2.22 6.56 -8.54
CA ILE A 157 -0.96 6.37 -9.26
C ILE A 157 -1.23 5.65 -10.58
N GLY A 158 -2.00 4.55 -10.54
CA GLY A 158 -2.39 3.81 -11.72
C GLY A 158 -3.11 4.65 -12.77
N THR A 159 -4.11 5.43 -12.35
CA THR A 159 -4.86 6.36 -13.22
C THR A 159 -3.94 7.33 -13.94
N TYR A 160 -2.97 7.94 -13.24
CA TYR A 160 -2.09 8.96 -13.82
C TYR A 160 -0.82 8.40 -14.48
N SER A 161 -0.47 7.14 -14.24
CA SER A 161 0.66 6.46 -14.90
C SER A 161 0.26 5.70 -16.17
N LEU A 162 -0.99 5.25 -16.29
CA LEU A 162 -1.47 4.50 -17.46
C LEU A 162 -1.87 5.40 -18.64
N ASP A 163 -2.03 6.71 -18.44
CA ASP A 163 -2.33 7.67 -19.50
C ASP A 163 -1.49 8.97 -19.38
N PRO A 164 -0.21 8.96 -19.80
CA PRO A 164 0.65 10.15 -19.76
C PRO A 164 0.26 11.23 -20.79
N ALA A 165 -0.72 10.98 -21.68
CA ALA A 165 -1.20 11.93 -22.67
C ALA A 165 -2.61 12.42 -22.31
N GLY A 166 -2.68 13.39 -21.39
CA GLY A 166 -3.95 13.92 -20.89
C GLY A 166 -4.98 14.25 -21.98
N VAL A 167 -6.09 13.51 -21.98
CA VAL A 167 -7.39 14.02 -22.41
C VAL A 167 -8.35 13.85 -21.24
N ILE A 168 -8.42 14.92 -20.44
CA ILE A 168 -9.34 15.08 -19.32
C ILE A 168 -10.75 15.16 -19.90
N PHE A 169 -11.50 14.06 -19.89
CA PHE A 169 -12.95 14.15 -19.99
C PHE A 169 -13.50 14.49 -18.60
N PHE A 170 -13.96 15.74 -18.43
CA PHE A 170 -14.72 16.14 -17.25
C PHE A 170 -16.05 15.41 -17.22
N THR A 171 -16.11 14.27 -16.54
CA THR A 171 -17.34 13.72 -15.94
C THR A 171 -16.91 12.91 -14.71
N ASP A 172 -17.34 13.35 -13.53
CA ASP A 172 -17.17 12.71 -12.22
C ASP A 172 -15.81 12.92 -11.51
N LEU A 173 -15.60 14.16 -11.03
CA LEU A 173 -14.44 14.69 -10.29
C LEU A 173 -13.94 13.91 -9.04
N TYR A 174 -14.50 12.73 -8.75
CA TYR A 174 -14.07 11.84 -7.66
C TYR A 174 -13.93 10.37 -8.06
N GLU A 175 -14.36 9.94 -9.25
CA GLU A 175 -14.38 8.50 -9.60
C GLU A 175 -13.07 7.97 -10.19
N ASP A 176 -12.20 8.83 -10.75
CA ASP A 176 -11.02 8.36 -11.47
C ASP A 176 -9.78 8.18 -10.58
N CYS A 177 -9.65 8.94 -9.49
CA CYS A 177 -8.50 8.86 -8.57
C CYS A 177 -8.83 8.02 -7.32
N VAL A 178 -9.18 6.76 -7.53
CA VAL A 178 -9.43 5.77 -6.47
C VAL A 178 -9.08 4.38 -6.96
N MET A 179 -8.91 3.44 -6.03
CA MET A 179 -8.81 2.02 -6.40
C MET A 179 -10.06 1.59 -7.17
N ASN A 180 -9.87 1.06 -8.37
CA ASN A 180 -10.92 0.49 -9.21
C ASN A 180 -10.32 -0.54 -10.20
N PRO A 181 -11.13 -1.35 -10.91
CA PRO A 181 -10.62 -2.39 -11.83
C PRO A 181 -9.82 -1.89 -13.05
N LYS A 182 -9.81 -0.58 -13.35
CA LYS A 182 -9.16 0.00 -14.53
C LYS A 182 -7.78 0.61 -14.26
N VAL A 183 -7.41 0.79 -12.99
CA VAL A 183 -6.16 1.49 -12.59
C VAL A 183 -4.90 0.62 -12.69
N ALA A 184 -5.03 -0.66 -13.02
CA ALA A 184 -3.91 -1.56 -13.24
C ALA A 184 -4.31 -2.69 -14.19
N HIS A 185 -3.33 -3.44 -14.69
CA HIS A 185 -3.58 -4.67 -15.45
C HIS A 185 -4.40 -5.70 -14.67
N PHE A 186 -4.26 -5.71 -13.34
CA PHE A 186 -5.04 -6.53 -12.43
C PHE A 186 -5.06 -5.87 -11.06
N THR A 187 -6.24 -5.81 -10.45
CA THR A 187 -6.43 -5.34 -9.08
C THR A 187 -7.14 -6.37 -8.23
N ASP A 188 -6.66 -6.56 -7.00
CA ASP A 188 -7.34 -7.31 -5.96
C ASP A 188 -7.58 -6.47 -4.70
N ALA A 189 -8.69 -6.73 -4.02
CA ALA A 189 -9.09 -6.06 -2.79
C ALA A 189 -9.38 -7.09 -1.70
N PHE A 190 -8.82 -6.89 -0.51
CA PHE A 190 -9.00 -7.77 0.65
C PHE A 190 -9.72 -7.03 1.78
N TYR A 191 -10.91 -7.51 2.13
CA TYR A 191 -11.81 -6.84 3.06
C TYR A 191 -11.82 -7.54 4.42
N THR A 192 -11.64 -6.74 5.48
CA THR A 192 -11.71 -7.17 6.88
C THR A 192 -12.56 -6.23 7.76
N ASP A 193 -12.82 -4.99 7.33
CA ASP A 193 -13.63 -4.01 8.06
C ASP A 193 -14.51 -3.15 7.11
N ARG A 194 -15.24 -3.82 6.23
CA ARG A 194 -16.15 -3.20 5.27
C ARG A 194 -17.32 -2.49 5.96
N GLY A 195 -17.62 -1.27 5.53
CA GLY A 195 -18.72 -0.45 6.04
C GLY A 195 -18.31 0.56 7.12
N THR A 196 -17.10 0.45 7.66
CA THR A 196 -16.53 1.42 8.61
C THR A 196 -15.26 2.04 8.04
N HIS A 197 -14.10 1.38 8.13
CA HIS A 197 -12.84 1.91 7.59
C HIS A 197 -12.60 1.51 6.13
N ALA A 198 -13.29 0.49 5.61
CA ALA A 198 -13.21 0.08 4.21
C ALA A 198 -14.54 0.30 3.47
N THR A 199 -14.44 0.62 2.18
CA THR A 199 -15.60 0.82 1.30
C THR A 199 -16.47 -0.43 1.17
N VAL A 200 -17.79 -0.25 1.09
CA VAL A 200 -18.74 -1.33 0.77
C VAL A 200 -18.68 -1.77 -0.70
N LYS A 201 -18.16 -0.91 -1.58
CA LYS A 201 -18.07 -1.17 -3.01
C LYS A 201 -16.93 -2.14 -3.31
N ASN A 202 -17.14 -2.98 -4.33
CA ASN A 202 -16.11 -3.84 -4.88
C ASN A 202 -15.20 -3.01 -5.78
N VAL A 203 -13.91 -2.93 -5.42
CA VAL A 203 -12.95 -2.05 -6.11
C VAL A 203 -11.87 -2.82 -6.88
N GLY A 204 -11.75 -4.15 -6.69
CA GLY A 204 -10.83 -4.99 -7.43
C GLY A 204 -11.47 -5.74 -8.59
N ASN A 205 -10.67 -6.23 -9.54
CA ASN A 205 -11.06 -7.35 -10.41
C ASN A 205 -11.38 -8.60 -9.57
N LEU A 206 -10.60 -8.81 -8.50
CA LEU A 206 -10.82 -9.85 -7.49
C LEU A 206 -11.12 -9.20 -6.14
N ASN A 207 -12.19 -9.64 -5.47
CA ASN A 207 -12.60 -9.12 -4.16
C ASN A 207 -12.68 -10.29 -3.18
N ILE A 208 -11.84 -10.28 -2.15
CA ILE A 208 -11.71 -11.34 -1.15
C ILE A 208 -12.22 -10.82 0.19
N TYR A 209 -13.13 -11.54 0.83
CA TYR A 209 -13.73 -11.16 2.11
C TYR A 209 -13.32 -12.16 3.18
N ALA A 210 -12.62 -11.70 4.22
CA ALA A 210 -12.38 -12.54 5.39
C ALA A 210 -13.54 -12.43 6.37
N ASN A 211 -14.16 -13.57 6.72
CA ASN A 211 -15.24 -13.64 7.72
C ASN A 211 -16.35 -12.59 7.45
N PHE A 212 -17.01 -12.68 6.28
CA PHE A 212 -17.97 -11.69 5.75
C PHE A 212 -17.38 -10.35 5.29
N GLY A 213 -16.09 -10.12 5.53
CA GLY A 213 -15.37 -8.92 5.16
C GLY A 213 -15.62 -7.72 6.08
N THR A 214 -16.34 -7.93 7.19
CA THR A 214 -16.76 -6.90 8.14
C THR A 214 -16.16 -7.16 9.52
N ALA A 215 -16.04 -6.13 10.36
CA ALA A 215 -15.77 -6.34 11.78
C ALA A 215 -16.93 -7.07 12.50
N PRO A 216 -16.67 -7.74 13.63
CA PRO A 216 -15.35 -8.02 14.19
C PRO A 216 -14.64 -9.17 13.48
N GLN A 217 -13.34 -9.01 13.23
CA GLN A 217 -12.48 -10.12 12.83
C GLN A 217 -12.06 -10.95 14.06
N PRO A 218 -11.78 -12.26 13.91
CA PRO A 218 -11.30 -13.11 15.00
C PRO A 218 -10.11 -12.51 15.75
N GLY A 219 -10.27 -12.36 17.08
CA GLY A 219 -9.29 -11.75 17.97
C GLY A 219 -9.42 -10.23 18.14
N CYS A 220 -10.40 -9.58 17.49
CA CYS A 220 -10.76 -8.19 17.70
C CYS A 220 -12.05 -8.11 18.52
N TYR A 221 -11.90 -7.96 19.83
CA TYR A 221 -13.02 -7.91 20.78
C TYR A 221 -12.93 -6.63 21.62
N SER A 222 -14.09 -6.13 22.05
CA SER A 222 -14.15 -5.04 23.04
C SER A 222 -14.06 -5.66 24.42
N ASN A 223 -12.94 -5.47 25.13
CA ASN A 223 -12.77 -5.93 26.50
C ASN A 223 -12.93 -4.73 27.43
N ASN A 224 -13.60 -4.89 28.57
CA ASN A 224 -13.80 -3.82 29.57
C ASN A 224 -12.49 -3.25 30.18
N SER A 225 -11.34 -3.86 29.91
CA SER A 225 -10.01 -3.47 30.43
C SER A 225 -9.11 -2.74 29.43
N SER A 226 -9.49 -2.74 28.15
CA SER A 226 -8.71 -2.12 27.08
C SER A 226 -9.66 -1.86 25.91
N GLN A 227 -9.96 -0.59 25.64
CA GLN A 227 -10.70 -0.17 24.46
C GLN A 227 -9.83 -0.42 23.21
N ILE A 228 -9.72 -1.69 22.79
CA ILE A 228 -9.32 -2.00 21.43
C ILE A 228 -10.53 -1.61 20.59
N ASP A 229 -10.39 -0.55 19.80
CA ASP A 229 -11.37 -0.24 18.77
C ASP A 229 -11.47 -1.46 17.84
N VAL A 230 -12.63 -2.12 17.90
CA VAL A 230 -12.90 -3.38 17.19
C VAL A 230 -12.76 -3.19 15.68
N HIS A 231 -13.13 -2.02 15.18
CA HIS A 231 -13.02 -1.68 13.78
C HIS A 231 -11.56 -1.42 13.41
N GLU A 232 -10.82 -0.64 14.19
CA GLU A 232 -9.39 -0.40 13.93
C GLU A 232 -8.55 -1.70 13.99
N CYS A 233 -8.85 -2.58 14.95
CA CYS A 233 -8.24 -3.90 15.02
C CYS A 233 -8.56 -4.74 13.78
N SER A 234 -9.84 -4.76 13.38
CA SER A 234 -10.30 -5.52 12.20
C SER A 234 -9.72 -4.96 10.91
N HIS A 235 -9.56 -3.64 10.81
CA HIS A 235 -8.95 -2.95 9.69
C HIS A 235 -7.49 -3.36 9.52
N LYS A 236 -6.70 -3.27 10.60
CA LYS A 236 -5.28 -3.71 10.63
C LYS A 236 -5.07 -5.20 10.34
N LYS A 237 -6.08 -6.06 10.54
CA LYS A 237 -5.99 -7.50 10.20
C LYS A 237 -5.79 -7.73 8.71
N ALA A 238 -6.23 -6.82 7.84
CA ALA A 238 -6.03 -6.93 6.40
C ALA A 238 -4.54 -7.10 6.07
N MET A 239 -3.69 -6.18 6.58
CA MET A 239 -2.26 -6.26 6.31
C MET A 239 -1.60 -7.43 7.03
N LYS A 240 -1.98 -7.71 8.28
CA LYS A 240 -1.41 -8.82 9.04
C LYS A 240 -1.61 -10.16 8.33
N TRP A 241 -2.84 -10.43 7.87
CA TRP A 241 -3.15 -11.67 7.16
C TRP A 241 -2.55 -11.70 5.75
N TYR A 242 -2.51 -10.56 5.06
CA TYR A 242 -1.83 -10.48 3.78
C TYR A 242 -0.32 -10.76 3.91
N ALA A 243 0.36 -10.19 4.91
CA ALA A 243 1.75 -10.47 5.22
C ALA A 243 2.00 -11.95 5.56
N ASP A 244 1.09 -12.57 6.33
CA ASP A 244 1.12 -14.02 6.57
C ASP A 244 0.96 -14.83 5.27
N ALA A 245 0.11 -14.38 4.35
CA ALA A 245 -0.10 -15.01 3.05
C ALA A 245 1.13 -14.87 2.13
N VAL A 246 1.87 -13.75 2.24
CA VAL A 246 3.18 -13.57 1.60
C VAL A 246 4.17 -14.61 2.11
N ARG A 247 4.22 -14.86 3.43
CA ARG A 247 5.11 -15.87 4.04
C ARG A 247 4.71 -17.30 3.68
N ASN A 248 3.41 -17.60 3.71
CA ASN A 248 2.86 -18.91 3.37
C ASN A 248 1.72 -18.77 2.35
N LYS A 249 2.07 -19.04 1.08
CA LYS A 249 1.18 -18.92 -0.08
C LYS A 249 -0.06 -19.82 -0.04
N THR A 250 -0.10 -20.81 0.86
CA THR A 250 -1.22 -21.76 0.97
C THR A 250 -2.07 -21.57 2.24
N ARG A 251 -1.79 -20.51 3.02
CA ARG A 251 -2.38 -20.33 4.35
C ARG A 251 -3.86 -19.98 4.33
N TYR A 252 -4.28 -19.16 3.38
CA TYR A 252 -5.65 -18.64 3.34
C TYR A 252 -6.29 -18.96 2.00
N LEU A 253 -7.12 -20.00 1.97
CA LEU A 253 -7.88 -20.40 0.79
C LEU A 253 -9.20 -19.61 0.75
N ALA A 254 -9.40 -18.86 -0.31
CA ALA A 254 -10.66 -18.19 -0.64
C ALA A 254 -11.41 -19.02 -1.68
N THR A 255 -12.74 -19.07 -1.54
CA THR A 255 -13.62 -19.80 -2.46
C THR A 255 -14.61 -18.82 -3.08
N LYS A 256 -14.72 -18.85 -4.40
CA LYS A 256 -15.65 -18.00 -5.16
C LYS A 256 -17.08 -18.33 -4.76
N CYS A 257 -17.84 -17.31 -4.38
CA CYS A 257 -19.23 -17.47 -4.00
C CYS A 257 -19.99 -16.19 -4.29
N GLU A 258 -21.28 -16.30 -4.57
CA GLU A 258 -22.16 -15.15 -4.78
C GLU A 258 -22.39 -14.38 -3.48
N ASP A 259 -22.36 -15.08 -2.34
CA ASP A 259 -22.64 -14.50 -1.04
C ASP A 259 -21.86 -15.18 0.10
N CYS A 260 -21.39 -14.38 1.06
CA CYS A 260 -20.59 -14.87 2.18
C CYS A 260 -21.39 -15.79 3.13
N LEU A 261 -22.70 -15.56 3.31
CA LEU A 261 -23.56 -16.39 4.15
C LEU A 261 -23.71 -17.79 3.56
N LEU A 262 -23.93 -17.88 2.24
CA LEU A 262 -24.00 -19.17 1.52
C LEU A 262 -22.72 -19.98 1.69
N HIS A 263 -21.55 -19.33 1.62
CA HIS A 263 -20.27 -19.99 1.85
C HIS A 263 -20.05 -20.35 3.32
N LEU A 264 -20.13 -19.38 4.24
CA LEU A 264 -19.69 -19.56 5.62
C LEU A 264 -20.65 -20.41 6.44
N ARG A 265 -21.97 -20.20 6.29
CA ARG A 265 -23.00 -20.88 7.08
C ARG A 265 -23.50 -22.16 6.44
N PHE A 266 -23.76 -22.14 5.13
CA PHE A 266 -24.40 -23.27 4.43
C PHE A 266 -23.44 -24.15 3.63
N LYS A 267 -22.18 -23.73 3.47
CA LYS A 267 -21.14 -24.47 2.72
C LYS A 267 -21.53 -24.77 1.26
N TYR A 268 -22.44 -23.99 0.68
CA TYR A 268 -22.94 -24.21 -0.69
C TYR A 268 -21.88 -24.03 -1.77
N CYS A 269 -20.97 -23.09 -1.57
CA CYS A 269 -19.93 -22.79 -2.55
C CYS A 269 -18.66 -23.62 -2.39
N LYS A 270 -18.62 -24.64 -1.53
CA LYS A 270 -17.36 -25.32 -1.14
C LYS A 270 -16.55 -25.90 -2.31
N ASP A 271 -17.23 -26.28 -3.39
CA ASP A 271 -16.65 -26.92 -4.57
C ASP A 271 -16.43 -25.93 -5.74
N ASN A 272 -16.71 -24.64 -5.54
CA ASN A 272 -16.47 -23.59 -6.53
C ASN A 272 -14.98 -23.28 -6.68
N ASP A 273 -14.62 -22.50 -7.70
CA ASP A 273 -13.25 -22.03 -7.93
C ASP A 273 -12.59 -21.48 -6.66
N GLN A 274 -11.36 -21.92 -6.41
CA GLN A 274 -10.60 -21.53 -5.22
C GLN A 274 -9.26 -20.88 -5.56
N ILE A 275 -8.91 -19.90 -4.75
CA ILE A 275 -7.67 -19.14 -4.87
C ILE A 275 -7.08 -18.90 -3.50
N TYR A 276 -5.76 -18.93 -3.39
CA TYR A 276 -5.11 -18.55 -2.14
C TYR A 276 -4.85 -17.04 -2.14
N LEU A 277 -5.09 -16.39 -1.00
CA LEU A 277 -4.76 -14.98 -0.79
C LEU A 277 -3.25 -14.77 -0.97
N GLY A 278 -2.86 -13.60 -1.51
CA GLY A 278 -1.48 -13.13 -1.51
C GLY A 278 -1.00 -12.67 -2.89
N PRO A 279 0.30 -12.39 -3.06
CA PRO A 279 0.85 -11.70 -4.24
C PRO A 279 0.88 -12.53 -5.54
N HIS A 280 0.23 -13.69 -5.56
CA HIS A 280 0.23 -14.65 -6.67
C HIS A 280 -1.16 -14.83 -7.29
N VAL A 281 -2.16 -14.09 -6.82
CA VAL A 281 -3.55 -14.23 -7.28
C VAL A 281 -3.73 -13.93 -8.76
N ASN A 282 -2.87 -13.09 -9.35
CA ASN A 282 -2.92 -12.70 -10.75
C ASN A 282 -2.29 -13.72 -11.72
N THR A 283 -1.69 -14.82 -11.24
CA THR A 283 -1.00 -15.79 -12.11
C THR A 283 -1.86 -16.98 -12.53
N LYS A 284 -3.11 -17.08 -12.07
CA LYS A 284 -4.06 -18.09 -12.55
C LYS A 284 -4.85 -17.51 -13.72
N LYS A 285 -4.46 -17.90 -14.94
CA LYS A 285 -5.25 -17.74 -16.17
C LYS A 285 -6.33 -18.81 -16.24
#